data_AF-A0A957RUK0-F1
#
_entry.id   AF-A0A957RUK0-F1
#
_cell.length_a   1.000
_cell.length_b   1.000
_cell.length_c   1.000
_cell.angle_alpha   90.00
_cell.angle_beta   90.00
_cell.angle_gamma   90.00
#
_symmetry.space_group_name_H-M   'P 1'
#
loop_
_entity.id
_entity.type
_entity.pdbx_description
1 polymer ?
#
loop_
_entity_poly.entity_id
_entity_poly.type
_entity_poly.pdbx_seq_one_letter_code
_entity_poly.pdbx_strand_id
1 'polypeptide(L)'
;MRGTFQYTVQAGDTIASIAASFSTSEQKIRELNFLPDDNIFAGQILIVPEGEPTPTPEPFKHVVQEGETLFSIAALYGVQPFVLVEVNNIQNPDALAVGTELLIPGVASPSTGGGDSEDSGGADASQPG
;
A
#
# COMPACT_ATOMS: atom_id res chain seq x y z
N MET A 1 6.89 1.73 26.52
CA MET A 1 8.09 1.80 25.68
C MET A 1 7.87 0.82 24.55
N ARG A 2 7.96 1.24 23.29
CA ARG A 2 7.91 0.30 22.17
C ARG A 2 9.16 -0.58 22.25
N GLY A 3 9.00 -1.89 22.14
CA GLY A 3 10.07 -2.86 22.37
C GLY A 3 10.60 -3.48 21.08
N THR A 4 11.64 -4.30 21.21
CA THR A 4 11.96 -5.33 20.21
C THR A 4 11.70 -6.69 20.82
N PHE A 5 11.37 -7.68 19.99
CA PHE A 5 11.19 -9.06 20.40
C PHE A 5 11.91 -10.00 19.43
N GLN A 6 12.18 -11.22 19.86
CA GLN A 6 12.79 -12.24 19.01
C GLN A 6 11.71 -13.02 18.26
N TYR A 7 11.85 -13.10 16.94
CA TYR A 7 11.00 -13.89 16.05
C TYR A 7 11.84 -14.98 15.38
N THR A 8 11.34 -16.21 15.38
CA THR A 8 11.98 -17.30 14.63
C THR A 8 11.33 -17.40 13.26
N VAL A 9 12.13 -17.20 12.21
CA VAL A 9 11.71 -17.27 10.81
C VAL A 9 11.13 -18.65 10.51
N GLN A 10 9.92 -18.69 9.94
CA GLN A 10 9.25 -19.92 9.53
C GLN A 10 9.53 -20.22 8.04
N ALA A 11 9.25 -21.45 7.62
CA ALA A 11 9.38 -21.81 6.21
C ALA A 11 8.39 -21.00 5.36
N GLY A 12 8.91 -20.26 4.38
CA GLY A 12 8.12 -19.38 3.51
C GLY A 12 8.05 -17.92 3.96
N ASP A 13 8.60 -17.59 5.13
CA ASP A 13 8.70 -16.19 5.56
C ASP A 13 9.67 -15.39 4.69
N THR A 14 9.34 -14.11 4.50
CA THR A 14 10.19 -13.08 3.89
C THR A 14 10.28 -11.89 4.83
N ILE A 15 11.29 -11.02 4.66
CA ILE A 15 11.38 -9.80 5.48
C ILE A 15 10.10 -8.95 5.31
N ALA A 16 9.57 -8.86 4.09
CA ALA A 16 8.31 -8.17 3.78
C ALA A 16 7.10 -8.74 4.54
N SER A 17 6.91 -10.07 4.54
CA SER A 17 5.76 -10.70 5.21
C SER A 17 5.84 -10.57 6.73
N ILE A 18 7.06 -10.65 7.30
CA ILE A 18 7.30 -10.41 8.73
C ILE A 18 7.04 -8.94 9.07
N ALA A 19 7.59 -8.00 8.29
CA ALA A 19 7.39 -6.57 8.50
C ALA A 19 5.91 -6.17 8.48
N ALA A 20 5.15 -6.69 7.51
CA ALA A 20 3.71 -6.46 7.41
C ALA A 20 2.95 -7.03 8.62
N SER A 21 3.32 -8.24 9.06
CA SER A 21 2.67 -8.94 10.18
C SER A 21 2.85 -8.22 11.51
N PHE A 22 3.98 -7.54 11.68
CA PHE A 22 4.33 -6.83 12.91
C PHE A 22 4.25 -5.30 12.78
N SER A 23 3.59 -4.80 11.73
CA SER A 23 3.40 -3.37 11.46
C SER A 23 4.72 -2.59 11.59
N THR A 24 5.76 -3.03 10.90
CA THR A 24 7.07 -2.36 10.86
C THR A 24 7.59 -2.28 9.42
N SER A 25 8.82 -1.79 9.23
CA SER A 25 9.47 -1.72 7.93
C SER A 25 10.58 -2.75 7.77
N GLU A 26 10.75 -3.24 6.55
CA GLU A 26 11.81 -4.18 6.18
C GLU A 26 13.20 -3.62 6.49
N GLN A 27 13.39 -2.34 6.18
CA GLN A 27 14.63 -1.62 6.49
C GLN A 27 14.96 -1.69 7.98
N LYS A 28 13.97 -1.50 8.86
CA LYS A 28 14.20 -1.52 10.30
C LYS A 28 14.59 -2.91 10.80
N ILE A 29 13.93 -3.95 10.29
CA ILE A 29 14.30 -5.34 10.60
C ILE A 29 15.75 -5.61 10.16
N ARG A 30 16.15 -5.19 8.96
CA ARG A 30 17.53 -5.40 8.47
C ARG A 30 18.56 -4.67 9.30
N GLU A 31 18.31 -3.39 9.62
CA GLU A 31 19.20 -2.57 10.44
C GLU A 31 19.40 -3.18 11.84
N LEU A 32 18.32 -3.66 12.48
CA LEU A 32 18.38 -4.27 13.81
C LEU A 32 19.14 -5.61 13.82
N ASN A 33 19.15 -6.33 12.70
CA ASN A 33 19.73 -7.66 12.58
C ASN A 33 21.05 -7.69 11.78
N PHE A 34 21.55 -6.53 11.36
CA PHE A 34 22.75 -6.41 10.51
C PHE A 34 22.69 -7.28 9.24
N LEU A 35 21.50 -7.39 8.64
CA LEU A 35 21.31 -8.18 7.43
C LEU A 35 21.83 -7.42 6.20
N PRO A 36 22.70 -8.04 5.38
CA PRO A 36 23.24 -7.39 4.18
C PRO A 36 22.23 -7.36 3.01
N ASP A 37 21.24 -8.24 3.03
CA ASP A 37 20.21 -8.40 2.00
C ASP A 37 18.90 -8.96 2.61
N ASP A 38 17.94 -9.34 1.76
CA ASP A 38 16.63 -9.83 2.17
C ASP A 38 16.58 -11.35 2.38
N ASN A 39 17.73 -12.04 2.30
CA ASN A 39 17.80 -13.48 2.48
C ASN A 39 17.72 -13.84 3.96
N ILE A 40 16.68 -14.58 4.32
CA ILE A 40 16.47 -15.14 5.66
C ILE A 40 16.19 -16.64 5.54
N PHE A 41 16.57 -17.40 6.55
CA PHE A 41 16.42 -18.86 6.56
C PHE A 41 15.44 -19.31 7.63
N ALA A 42 14.66 -20.35 7.35
CA ALA A 42 13.81 -20.97 8.36
C ALA A 42 14.64 -21.41 9.57
N GLY A 43 14.16 -21.08 10.77
CA GLY A 43 14.86 -21.29 12.04
C GLY A 43 15.82 -20.16 12.44
N GLN A 44 16.07 -19.18 11.57
CA GLN A 44 16.84 -17.98 11.93
C GLN A 44 16.06 -17.14 12.95
N ILE A 45 16.76 -16.62 13.96
CA ILE A 45 16.17 -15.72 14.96
C ILE A 45 16.45 -14.29 14.52
N LEU A 46 15.39 -13.48 14.39
CA LEU A 46 15.45 -12.06 14.10
C LEU A 46 14.94 -11.24 15.28
N ILE A 47 15.59 -10.11 15.53
CA ILE A 47 15.10 -9.05 16.40
C ILE A 47 14.13 -8.20 15.59
N VAL A 48 12.84 -8.32 15.88
CA VAL A 48 11.77 -7.57 15.21
C VAL A 48 11.30 -6.46 16.16
N PRO A 49 11.21 -5.21 15.70
CA PRO A 49 10.61 -4.14 16.50
C PRO A 49 9.11 -4.37 16.62
N GLU A 50 8.57 -4.18 17.81
CA GLU A 50 7.13 -4.15 18.03
C GLU A 50 6.59 -2.89 17.37
N GLY A 51 5.66 -3.08 16.42
CA GLY A 51 5.29 -2.10 15.41
C GLY A 51 5.31 -0.65 15.88
N GLU A 52 6.23 0.13 15.30
CA GLU A 52 6.02 1.57 15.18
C GLU A 52 4.96 1.75 14.11
N PRO A 53 3.97 2.66 14.21
CA PRO A 53 3.23 3.03 13.02
C PRO A 53 4.33 3.44 12.04
N THR A 54 4.49 2.67 10.96
CA THR A 54 5.19 3.17 9.78
C THR A 54 4.66 4.58 9.64
N PRO A 55 5.51 5.63 9.65
CA PRO A 55 5.01 6.98 9.61
C PRO A 55 4.12 7.03 8.38
N THR A 56 2.81 6.98 8.60
CA THR A 56 1.82 7.30 7.61
C THR A 56 2.33 8.60 7.04
N PRO A 57 2.77 8.67 5.77
CA PRO A 57 3.20 9.93 5.23
C PRO A 57 2.21 11.01 5.70
N GLU A 58 2.74 12.06 6.30
CA GLU A 58 1.84 13.07 6.85
C GLU A 58 1.03 13.63 5.69
N PRO A 59 -0.27 13.92 5.89
CA PRO A 59 -1.06 14.51 4.84
C PRO A 59 -0.40 15.81 4.38
N PHE A 60 -0.14 15.91 3.08
CA PHE A 60 0.55 17.06 2.48
C PHE A 60 -0.29 17.63 1.34
N LYS A 61 0.04 18.83 0.89
CA LYS A 61 -0.66 19.51 -0.21
C LYS A 61 0.08 19.32 -1.52
N HIS A 62 -0.65 18.87 -2.54
CA HIS A 62 -0.23 18.90 -3.95
C HIS A 62 -0.96 20.02 -4.68
N VAL A 63 -0.24 20.80 -5.48
CA VAL A 63 -0.84 21.85 -6.32
C VAL A 63 -1.01 21.29 -7.73
N VAL A 64 -2.26 21.23 -8.20
CA VAL A 64 -2.60 20.70 -9.53
C VAL A 64 -1.89 21.49 -10.62
N GLN A 65 -1.14 20.79 -11.46
CA GLN A 65 -0.41 21.33 -12.59
C GLN A 65 -1.19 21.18 -13.89
N GLU A 66 -0.76 21.90 -14.93
CA GLU A 66 -1.37 21.81 -16.26
C GLU A 66 -1.27 20.38 -16.81
N GLY A 67 -2.41 19.80 -17.20
CA GLY A 67 -2.51 18.44 -17.74
C GLY A 67 -2.65 17.34 -16.69
N GLU A 68 -2.61 17.66 -15.38
CA GLU A 68 -2.89 16.68 -14.34
C GLU A 68 -4.40 16.44 -14.17
N THR A 69 -4.74 15.21 -13.82
CA THR A 69 -6.10 14.78 -13.46
C THR A 69 -6.10 14.20 -12.06
N LEU A 70 -7.27 14.07 -11.44
CA LEU A 70 -7.41 13.38 -10.15
C LEU A 70 -6.76 11.98 -10.21
N PHE A 71 -7.02 11.25 -11.30
CA PHE A 71 -6.51 9.89 -11.51
C PHE A 71 -4.99 9.84 -11.62
N SER A 72 -4.37 10.76 -12.38
CA SER A 72 -2.90 10.78 -12.51
C SER A 72 -2.23 11.18 -11.20
N ILE A 73 -2.81 12.11 -10.44
CA ILE A 73 -2.31 12.52 -9.12
C ILE A 73 -2.45 11.38 -8.09
N ALA A 74 -3.62 10.73 -8.07
CA ALA A 74 -3.88 9.57 -7.21
C ALA A 74 -2.87 8.44 -7.48
N ALA A 75 -2.64 8.11 -8.76
CA ALA A 75 -1.66 7.12 -9.17
C ALA A 75 -0.22 7.50 -8.80
N LEU A 76 0.14 8.78 -8.94
CA LEU A 76 1.46 9.30 -8.55
C LEU A 76 1.77 9.04 -7.07
N TYR A 77 0.76 9.15 -6.21
CA TYR A 77 0.91 9.01 -4.76
C TYR A 77 0.46 7.65 -4.21
N GLY A 78 0.05 6.72 -5.07
CA GLY A 78 -0.45 5.41 -4.64
C GLY A 78 -1.73 5.48 -3.80
N VAL A 79 -2.54 6.51 -4.00
CA VAL A 79 -3.83 6.72 -3.31
C VAL A 79 -4.97 6.37 -4.26
N GLN A 80 -6.10 5.88 -3.75
CA GLN A 80 -7.27 5.66 -4.61
C GLN A 80 -7.95 6.99 -4.96
N PRO A 81 -8.40 7.21 -6.21
CA PRO A 81 -9.03 8.46 -6.62
C PRO A 81 -10.24 8.85 -5.74
N PHE A 82 -11.07 7.87 -5.36
CA PHE A 82 -12.23 8.15 -4.49
C PHE A 82 -11.82 8.71 -3.12
N VAL A 83 -10.66 8.29 -2.58
CA VAL A 83 -10.15 8.78 -1.30
C VAL A 83 -9.74 10.25 -1.44
N LEU A 84 -9.12 10.62 -2.57
CA LEU A 84 -8.82 12.03 -2.84
C LEU A 84 -10.09 12.87 -2.95
N VAL A 85 -11.16 12.32 -3.56
CA VAL A 85 -12.47 12.98 -3.65
C VAL A 85 -13.05 13.22 -2.26
N GLU A 86 -13.07 12.20 -1.40
CA GLU A 86 -13.61 12.29 -0.04
C GLU A 86 -12.81 13.27 0.82
N VAL A 87 -11.48 13.15 0.82
CA VAL A 87 -10.59 13.99 1.65
C VAL A 87 -10.65 15.46 1.23
N ASN A 88 -10.84 15.74 -0.06
CA ASN A 88 -10.88 17.11 -0.59
C ASN A 88 -12.29 17.64 -0.87
N ASN A 89 -13.34 16.86 -0.55
CA ASN A 89 -14.74 17.19 -0.82
C ASN A 89 -14.97 17.62 -2.29
N ILE A 90 -14.35 16.91 -3.24
CA ILE A 90 -14.40 17.26 -4.67
C ILE A 90 -15.76 16.86 -5.23
N GLN A 91 -16.53 17.83 -5.73
CA GLN A 91 -17.84 17.53 -6.34
C GLN A 91 -17.73 16.95 -7.75
N ASN A 92 -16.73 17.39 -8.52
CA ASN A 92 -16.51 16.90 -9.88
C ASN A 92 -15.04 16.49 -10.07
N PRO A 93 -14.73 15.18 -10.05
CA PRO A 93 -13.37 14.67 -10.17
C PRO A 93 -12.75 14.90 -11.57
N ASP A 94 -13.58 15.11 -12.59
CA ASP A 94 -13.13 15.37 -13.96
C ASP A 94 -12.83 16.85 -14.23
N ALA A 95 -13.22 17.75 -13.32
CA ALA A 95 -13.08 19.20 -13.49
C ALA A 95 -12.11 19.81 -12.46
N LEU A 96 -10.88 19.31 -12.45
CA LEU A 96 -9.79 19.87 -11.63
C LEU A 96 -9.17 21.10 -12.29
N ALA A 97 -9.17 22.22 -11.58
CA ALA A 97 -8.55 23.45 -12.05
C ALA A 97 -7.06 23.49 -11.70
N VAL A 98 -6.23 23.94 -12.63
CA VAL A 98 -4.80 24.20 -12.40
C VAL A 98 -4.64 25.20 -11.25
N GLY A 99 -3.71 24.92 -10.34
CA GLY A 99 -3.48 25.70 -9.12
C GLY A 99 -4.35 25.28 -7.92
N THR A 100 -5.25 24.32 -8.08
CA THR A 100 -6.03 23.78 -6.95
C THR A 100 -5.09 23.04 -5.98
N GLU A 101 -5.20 23.34 -4.69
CA GLU A 101 -4.50 22.59 -3.64
C GLU A 101 -5.31 21.34 -3.28
N LEU A 102 -4.73 20.16 -3.50
CA LEU A 102 -5.26 18.88 -3.06
C LEU A 102 -4.49 18.40 -1.82
N LEU A 103 -5.22 18.10 -0.77
CA LEU A 103 -4.74 17.35 0.37
C LEU A 103 -4.59 15.88 -0.04
N ILE A 104 -3.35 15.44 -0.14
CA ILE A 104 -2.99 14.04 -0.36
C ILE A 104 -2.91 13.38 1.02
N PRO A 105 -3.80 12.43 1.34
CA PRO A 105 -3.66 11.67 2.56
C PRO A 105 -2.43 10.80 2.38
N GLY A 106 -1.43 10.93 3.24
CA GLY A 106 -0.28 10.03 3.15
C GLY A 106 -0.57 8.65 3.75
N VAL A 107 -1.74 8.09 3.45
CA VAL A 107 -1.92 6.65 3.45
C VAL A 107 -2.04 6.23 1.99
N ALA A 108 -1.20 5.30 1.55
CA ALA A 108 -1.65 4.37 0.53
C ALA A 108 -2.79 3.58 1.21
N SER A 109 -4.05 3.87 0.86
CA SER A 109 -5.18 3.09 1.38
C SER A 109 -4.89 1.61 1.16
N PRO A 110 -5.25 0.72 2.09
CA PRO A 110 -5.06 -0.70 1.88
C PRO A 110 -5.74 -1.05 0.57
N SER A 111 -4.95 -1.58 -0.36
CA SER A 111 -5.48 -2.27 -1.53
C SER A 111 -6.33 -3.41 -0.99
N THR A 112 -7.63 -3.16 -0.83
CA THR A 112 -8.62 -4.22 -0.77
C THR A 112 -8.51 -4.91 -2.11
N GLY A 113 -7.87 -6.08 -2.10
CA GLY A 113 -7.72 -6.93 -3.27
C GLY A 113 -9.07 -7.20 -3.90
N GLY A 114 -9.37 -6.52 -5.00
CA GLY A 114 -10.41 -6.90 -5.95
C GLY A 114 -9.83 -7.92 -6.92
N GLY A 115 -9.52 -9.10 -6.40
CA GLY A 115 -9.17 -10.27 -7.18
C GLY A 115 -10.41 -11.08 -7.56
N ASP A 116 -11.44 -10.44 -8.09
CA ASP A 116 -12.60 -11.12 -8.68
C ASP A 116 -12.69 -10.74 -10.15
N SER A 117 -11.72 -11.22 -10.92
CA SER A 117 -11.91 -11.43 -12.36
C SER A 117 -12.64 -12.77 -12.52
N GLU A 118 -13.94 -12.77 -12.24
CA GLU A 118 -14.82 -13.79 -12.79
C GLU A 118 -14.94 -13.52 -14.30
N ASP A 119 -14.05 -14.20 -15.00
CA ASP A 119 -14.09 -14.57 -16.40
C ASP A 119 -15.54 -14.68 -16.93
N SER A 120 -15.91 -13.72 -17.78
CA SER A 120 -17.14 -13.75 -18.57
C SER A 120 -16.93 -14.68 -19.76
N GLY A 121 -16.87 -15.98 -19.50
CA GLY A 121 -16.90 -17.03 -20.51
C GLY A 121 -18.33 -17.33 -20.96
N GLY A 122 -18.90 -16.45 -21.79
CA GLY A 122 -20.10 -16.78 -22.56
C GLY A 122 -19.71 -17.54 -23.84
N ALA A 123 -20.12 -18.82 -23.97
CA ALA A 123 -20.41 -19.45 -25.27
C ALA A 123 -21.13 -20.81 -25.12
N ASP A 124 -22.32 -20.86 -25.72
CA ASP A 124 -22.86 -21.96 -26.54
C ASP A 124 -23.16 -23.34 -25.91
N ALA A 125 -24.45 -23.60 -25.73
CA ALA A 125 -25.01 -24.94 -25.91
C ALA A 125 -26.40 -24.82 -26.55
N SER A 126 -26.37 -24.72 -27.88
CA SER A 126 -27.48 -25.09 -28.76
C SER A 126 -27.98 -26.51 -28.41
N GLN A 127 -29.21 -26.64 -27.89
CA GLN A 127 -29.92 -27.93 -27.86
C GLN A 127 -30.68 -28.12 -29.18
N PRO A 128 -30.43 -29.19 -29.96
CA PRO A 128 -31.36 -29.65 -30.97
C PRO A 128 -32.25 -30.78 -30.42
N GLY A 129 -33.53 -30.77 -30.84
CA GLY A 129 -34.39 -31.95 -30.96
C GLY A 129 -35.29 -32.27 -29.79
#